data_AF-A0A951WGD3-F1
#
_entry.id   AF-A0A951WGD3-F1
#
_cell.length_a   1.000
_cell.length_b   1.000
_cell.length_c   1.000
_cell.angle_alpha   90.00
_cell.angle_beta   90.00
_cell.angle_gamma   90.00
#
_symmetry.space_group_name_H-M   'P 1'
#
loop_
_entity.id
_entity.type
_entity.pdbx_description
1 polymer ?
#
loop_
_entity_poly.entity_id
_entity_poly.type
_entity_poly.pdbx_seq_one_letter_code
_entity_poly.pdbx_strand_id
1 'polypeptide(L)'
;MFLGLRESWDNANSVTISLLKVIPEHYLSVKPSYGGRSVGAQFAHINNVRAQWLEAIGGGLAGGLIRLQKDDYTYKTKISEALLISADRIGELIDKSIRGDMKVKGYPKGINSFLFYLVSHEAHHRAQIITTLKAAHLGLDPKFLFGLWDKF
;
A
#
# COMPACT_ATOMS: atom_id res chain seq x y z
N MET A 1 -11.94 11.15 -20.29
CA MET A 1 -12.16 10.86 -18.85
C MET A 1 -11.35 9.61 -18.43
N PHE A 2 -10.03 9.63 -18.65
CA PHE A 2 -9.13 8.48 -18.38
C PHE A 2 -8.07 8.77 -17.31
N LEU A 3 -7.96 10.02 -16.84
CA LEU A 3 -6.95 10.45 -15.87
C LEU A 3 -7.27 10.02 -14.43
N GLY A 4 -8.55 9.83 -14.08
CA GLY A 4 -8.96 9.65 -12.69
C GLY A 4 -8.47 8.36 -12.01
N LEU A 5 -8.32 7.24 -12.73
CA LEU A 5 -7.89 5.97 -12.11
C LEU A 5 -6.41 5.97 -11.69
N ARG A 6 -5.53 6.44 -12.59
CA ARG A 6 -4.10 6.52 -12.30
C ARG A 6 -3.83 7.52 -11.18
N GLU A 7 -4.44 8.70 -11.27
CA GLU A 7 -4.37 9.72 -10.22
C GLU A 7 -4.90 9.22 -8.87
N SER A 8 -6.06 8.52 -8.86
CA SER A 8 -6.60 7.94 -7.62
C SER A 8 -5.65 6.92 -6.99
N TRP A 9 -4.97 6.12 -7.81
CA TRP A 9 -3.96 5.19 -7.33
C TRP A 9 -2.75 5.91 -6.73
N ASP A 10 -2.22 6.89 -7.45
CA ASP A 10 -1.04 7.64 -7.00
C ASP A 10 -1.35 8.39 -5.69
N ASN A 11 -2.55 8.98 -5.57
CA ASN A 11 -3.04 9.61 -4.34
C ASN A 11 -3.14 8.59 -3.19
N ALA A 12 -3.77 7.44 -3.44
CA ALA A 12 -3.86 6.38 -2.44
C ALA A 12 -2.49 5.89 -1.97
N ASN A 13 -1.53 5.70 -2.90
CA ASN A 13 -0.18 5.32 -2.55
C ASN A 13 0.54 6.41 -1.76
N SER A 14 0.35 7.69 -2.12
CA SER A 14 0.97 8.83 -1.43
C SER A 14 0.58 8.90 0.06
N VAL A 15 -0.65 8.53 0.40
CA VAL A 15 -1.13 8.43 1.78
C VAL A 15 -0.37 7.32 2.54
N THR A 16 -0.17 6.16 1.92
CA THR A 16 0.61 5.05 2.51
C THR A 16 2.06 5.46 2.77
N ILE A 17 2.72 6.11 1.79
CA ILE A 17 4.09 6.60 1.93
C ILE A 17 4.19 7.72 2.98
N SER A 18 3.24 8.65 2.99
CA SER A 18 3.22 9.74 3.98
C SER A 18 3.09 9.21 5.41
N LEU A 19 2.25 8.18 5.61
CA LEU A 19 2.10 7.51 6.89
C LEU A 19 3.40 6.84 7.33
N LEU A 20 4.06 6.07 6.44
CA LEU A 20 5.35 5.44 6.74
C LEU A 20 6.42 6.47 7.11
N LYS A 21 6.45 7.61 6.40
CA LYS A 21 7.45 8.67 6.60
C LYS A 21 7.41 9.22 8.02
N VAL A 22 6.22 9.54 8.53
CA VAL A 22 6.07 10.19 9.84
C VAL A 22 6.25 9.24 11.03
N ILE A 23 6.03 7.93 10.85
CA ILE A 23 6.15 6.95 11.93
C ILE A 23 7.64 6.76 12.29
N PRO A 24 8.12 7.01 13.52
CA PRO A 24 9.49 6.69 13.92
C PRO A 24 9.85 5.23 13.64
N GLU A 25 11.06 4.95 13.17
CA GLU A 25 11.44 3.59 12.74
C GLU A 25 11.33 2.55 13.86
N HIS A 26 11.67 2.92 15.10
CA HIS A 26 11.52 2.04 16.25
C HIS A 26 10.06 1.70 16.59
N TYR A 27 9.06 2.40 16.02
CA TYR A 27 7.65 2.05 16.15
C TYR A 27 7.21 0.95 15.18
N LEU A 28 8.02 0.56 14.19
CA LEU A 28 7.67 -0.49 13.23
C LEU A 28 7.50 -1.88 13.90
N SER A 29 8.12 -2.09 15.07
CA SER A 29 8.01 -3.33 15.84
C SER A 29 6.76 -3.39 16.73
N VAL A 30 6.07 -2.27 16.95
CA VAL A 30 4.89 -2.18 17.82
C VAL A 30 3.77 -3.05 17.27
N LYS A 31 3.12 -3.82 18.15
CA LYS A 31 2.02 -4.74 17.82
C LYS A 31 0.74 -4.33 18.56
N PRO A 32 -0.44 -4.67 18.00
CA PRO A 32 -1.69 -4.53 18.74
C PRO A 32 -1.70 -5.44 19.98
N SER A 33 -2.33 -4.99 21.06
CA SER A 33 -2.42 -5.71 22.33
C SER A 33 -3.14 -7.06 22.23
N TYR A 34 -4.06 -7.19 21.27
CA TYR A 34 -4.80 -8.43 20.99
C TYR A 34 -4.05 -9.41 20.06
N GLY A 35 -2.79 -9.12 19.72
CA GLY A 35 -1.99 -9.92 18.79
C GLY A 35 -2.26 -9.60 17.32
N GLY A 36 -1.31 -9.95 16.44
CA GLY A 36 -1.38 -9.65 15.01
C GLY A 36 -0.07 -9.12 14.43
N ARG A 37 -0.17 -8.48 13.27
CA ARG A 37 0.96 -7.85 12.58
C ARG A 37 1.42 -6.61 13.33
N SER A 38 2.75 -6.42 13.43
CA SER A 38 3.31 -5.15 13.86
C SER A 38 3.06 -4.05 12.82
N VAL A 39 3.29 -2.79 13.19
CA VAL A 39 3.17 -1.64 12.29
C VAL A 39 3.95 -1.86 10.99
N GLY A 40 5.22 -2.26 11.07
CA GLY A 40 6.04 -2.58 9.90
C GLY A 40 5.49 -3.76 9.10
N ALA A 41 5.02 -4.81 9.77
CA ALA A 41 4.45 -5.97 9.10
C ALA A 41 3.12 -5.64 8.37
N GLN A 42 2.39 -4.62 8.78
CA GLN A 42 1.20 -4.14 8.05
C GLN A 42 1.61 -3.49 6.72
N PHE A 43 2.64 -2.63 6.70
CA PHE A 43 3.18 -2.09 5.44
C PHE A 43 3.74 -3.20 4.55
N ALA A 44 4.46 -4.16 5.13
CA ALA A 44 4.94 -5.32 4.40
C ALA A 44 3.81 -6.12 3.76
N HIS A 45 2.70 -6.27 4.48
CA HIS A 45 1.54 -6.97 3.95
C HIS A 45 0.89 -6.22 2.78
N ILE A 46 0.75 -4.89 2.86
CA ILE A 46 0.30 -4.06 1.72
C ILE A 46 1.17 -4.33 0.49
N ASN A 47 2.49 -4.16 0.62
CA ASN A 47 3.42 -4.39 -0.49
C ASN A 47 3.33 -5.82 -1.04
N ASN A 48 3.33 -6.82 -0.16
CA ASN A 48 3.36 -8.22 -0.58
C ASN A 48 2.06 -8.66 -1.27
N VAL A 49 0.91 -8.04 -0.95
CA VAL A 49 -0.34 -8.25 -1.68
C VAL A 49 -0.26 -7.66 -3.08
N ARG A 50 0.31 -6.44 -3.24
CA ARG A 50 0.57 -5.86 -4.58
C ARG A 50 1.47 -6.79 -5.39
N ALA A 51 2.59 -7.22 -4.80
CA ALA A 51 3.54 -8.11 -5.46
C ALA A 51 2.90 -9.44 -5.88
N GLN A 52 2.11 -10.06 -4.99
CA GLN A 52 1.39 -11.30 -5.31
C GLN A 52 0.44 -11.13 -6.51
N TRP A 53 -0.29 -10.02 -6.60
CA TRP A 53 -1.16 -9.76 -7.75
C TRP A 53 -0.37 -9.56 -9.04
N LEU A 54 0.70 -8.76 -8.99
CA LEU A 54 1.56 -8.50 -10.15
C LEU A 54 2.24 -9.79 -10.65
N GLU A 55 2.68 -10.66 -9.74
CA GLU A 55 3.21 -11.99 -10.07
C GLU A 55 2.15 -12.89 -10.72
N ALA A 56 0.92 -12.91 -10.18
CA ALA A 56 -0.18 -13.71 -10.71
C ALA A 56 -0.64 -13.23 -12.11
N ILE A 57 -0.63 -11.92 -12.34
CA ILE A 57 -0.85 -11.33 -13.67
C ILE A 57 0.31 -11.74 -14.61
N GLY A 58 1.54 -11.64 -14.11
CA GLY A 58 2.76 -12.05 -14.79
C GLY A 58 3.22 -11.07 -15.87
N GLY A 59 4.07 -11.56 -16.78
CA GLY A 59 4.72 -10.73 -17.79
C GLY A 59 5.74 -9.76 -17.19
N GLY A 60 6.01 -8.64 -17.88
CA GLY A 60 7.01 -7.66 -17.44
C GLY A 60 6.69 -6.96 -16.11
N LEU A 61 5.45 -7.05 -15.63
CA LEU A 61 5.00 -6.42 -14.38
C LEU A 61 5.55 -7.10 -13.11
N ALA A 62 5.96 -8.37 -13.22
CA ALA A 62 6.50 -9.13 -12.08
C ALA A 62 7.99 -8.85 -11.81
N GLY A 63 8.68 -8.18 -12.74
CA GLY A 63 10.13 -7.97 -12.65
C GLY A 63 10.52 -6.95 -11.59
N GLY A 64 11.52 -7.32 -10.77
CA GLY A 64 12.14 -6.42 -9.79
C GLY A 64 11.30 -6.14 -8.54
N LEU A 65 10.21 -6.89 -8.31
CA LEU A 65 9.40 -6.76 -7.10
C LEU A 65 10.16 -7.26 -5.87
N ILE A 66 10.01 -6.52 -4.77
CA ILE A 66 10.60 -6.88 -3.48
C ILE A 66 9.50 -7.45 -2.59
N ARG A 67 9.61 -8.71 -2.17
CA ARG A 67 8.74 -9.29 -1.14
C ARG A 67 9.40 -9.14 0.22
N LEU A 68 8.76 -8.36 1.10
CA LEU A 68 9.27 -8.08 2.44
C LEU A 68 9.05 -9.28 3.36
N GLN A 69 10.13 -9.83 3.91
CA GLN A 69 10.15 -10.90 4.90
C GLN A 69 10.29 -10.35 6.33
N LYS A 70 10.36 -11.25 7.32
CA LYS A 70 10.29 -10.91 8.76
C LYS A 70 11.26 -9.81 9.20
N ASP A 71 12.50 -9.88 8.75
CA ASP A 71 13.54 -8.92 9.16
C ASP A 71 13.57 -7.67 8.27
N ASP A 72 12.83 -7.67 7.15
CA ASP A 72 12.84 -6.56 6.20
C ASP A 72 11.99 -5.38 6.66
N TYR A 73 10.94 -5.67 7.42
CA TYR A 73 9.97 -4.67 7.84
C TYR A 73 10.29 -4.00 9.19
N THR A 74 11.55 -4.09 9.60
CA THR A 74 12.13 -3.26 10.67
C THR A 74 12.87 -2.03 10.12
N TYR A 75 13.15 -2.00 8.81
CA TYR A 75 13.85 -0.90 8.15
C TYR A 75 12.89 -0.09 7.29
N LYS A 76 12.66 1.17 7.65
CA LYS A 76 11.74 2.06 6.95
C LYS A 76 12.14 2.25 5.48
N THR A 77 13.44 2.34 5.21
CA THR A 77 13.99 2.51 3.85
C THR A 77 13.62 1.33 2.95
N LYS A 78 13.78 0.10 3.44
CA LYS A 78 13.43 -1.12 2.69
C LYS A 78 11.94 -1.24 2.43
N ILE A 79 11.11 -0.89 3.42
CA ILE A 79 9.65 -0.83 3.24
C ILE A 79 9.28 0.21 2.18
N SER A 80 9.87 1.41 2.25
CA SER A 80 9.58 2.51 1.32
C SER A 80 9.98 2.14 -0.11
N GLU A 81 11.15 1.55 -0.30
CA GLU A 81 11.62 1.10 -1.61
C GLU A 81 10.65 0.07 -2.22
N ALA A 82 10.30 -0.97 -1.47
CA ALA A 82 9.37 -2.00 -1.94
C ALA A 82 7.99 -1.42 -2.30
N LEU A 83 7.45 -0.53 -1.45
CA LEU A 83 6.17 0.13 -1.71
C LEU A 83 6.21 1.01 -2.96
N LEU A 84 7.29 1.76 -3.19
CA LEU A 84 7.43 2.61 -4.37
C LEU A 84 7.53 1.77 -5.66
N ILE A 85 8.33 0.71 -5.65
CA ILE A 85 8.47 -0.20 -6.80
C ILE A 85 7.13 -0.87 -7.12
N SER A 86 6.46 -1.44 -6.11
CA SER A 86 5.17 -2.09 -6.30
C SER A 86 4.08 -1.10 -6.72
N ALA A 87 4.13 0.15 -6.22
CA ALA A 87 3.20 1.20 -6.64
C ALA A 87 3.34 1.56 -8.11
N ASP A 88 4.58 1.74 -8.58
CA ASP A 88 4.88 2.06 -9.96
C ASP A 88 4.36 0.96 -10.91
N ARG A 89 4.60 -0.31 -10.55
CA ARG A 89 4.10 -1.47 -11.34
C ARG A 89 2.58 -1.59 -11.38
N ILE A 90 1.88 -1.26 -10.29
CA ILE A 90 0.41 -1.17 -10.31
C ILE A 90 -0.04 0.00 -11.18
N GLY A 91 0.66 1.14 -11.12
CA GLY A 91 0.41 2.28 -12.00
C GLY A 91 0.52 1.90 -13.48
N GLU A 92 1.60 1.20 -13.86
CA GLU A 92 1.75 0.66 -15.22
C GLU A 92 0.63 -0.30 -15.61
N LEU A 93 0.18 -1.16 -14.69
CA LEU A 93 -0.95 -2.06 -14.94
C LEU A 93 -2.22 -1.25 -15.23
N ILE A 94 -2.51 -0.22 -14.43
CA ILE A 94 -3.66 0.67 -14.62
C ILE A 94 -3.57 1.33 -16.01
N ASP A 95 -2.43 1.90 -16.37
CA ASP A 95 -2.24 2.56 -17.67
C ASP A 95 -2.41 1.58 -18.84
N LYS A 96 -1.86 0.37 -18.73
CA LYS A 96 -2.02 -0.70 -19.73
C LYS A 96 -3.48 -1.13 -19.86
N SER A 97 -4.18 -1.34 -18.76
CA SER A 97 -5.60 -1.72 -18.76
C SER A 97 -6.48 -0.62 -19.35
N ILE A 98 -6.20 0.65 -19.05
CA ILE A 98 -6.94 1.81 -19.58
C ILE A 98 -6.79 1.94 -21.10
N ARG A 99 -5.57 1.73 -21.62
CA ARG A 99 -5.30 1.77 -23.07
C ARG A 99 -5.80 0.51 -23.79
N GLY A 100 -6.07 -0.56 -23.05
CA GLY A 100 -6.57 -1.82 -23.56
C GLY A 100 -8.08 -1.96 -23.41
N ASP A 101 -8.52 -3.09 -22.88
CA ASP A 101 -9.94 -3.48 -22.78
C ASP A 101 -10.51 -3.30 -21.36
N MET A 102 -9.85 -2.49 -20.51
CA MET A 102 -10.20 -2.29 -19.11
C MET A 102 -10.16 -3.56 -18.25
N LYS A 103 -9.55 -4.65 -18.73
CA LYS A 103 -9.43 -5.90 -17.98
C LYS A 103 -8.11 -5.99 -17.23
N VAL A 104 -8.11 -6.87 -16.23
CA VAL A 104 -6.93 -7.29 -15.47
C VAL A 104 -6.90 -8.81 -15.51
N LYS A 105 -5.78 -9.40 -15.95
CA LYS A 105 -5.65 -10.86 -16.03
C LYS A 105 -5.81 -11.49 -14.64
N GLY A 106 -6.59 -12.56 -14.55
CA GLY A 106 -6.88 -13.22 -13.28
C GLY A 106 -7.84 -12.45 -12.36
N TYR A 107 -8.34 -11.28 -12.77
CA TYR A 107 -9.32 -10.49 -12.03
C TYR A 107 -10.54 -10.15 -12.91
N PRO A 108 -11.58 -11.00 -12.92
CA PRO A 108 -12.65 -10.96 -13.92
C PRO A 108 -13.51 -9.68 -13.88
N LYS A 109 -13.49 -8.92 -12.78
CA LYS A 109 -14.29 -7.70 -12.61
C LYS A 109 -13.66 -6.44 -13.22
N GLY A 110 -12.48 -6.56 -13.85
CA GLY A 110 -11.80 -5.45 -14.54
C GLY A 110 -11.09 -4.46 -13.62
N ILE A 111 -10.44 -3.45 -14.25
CA ILE A 111 -9.50 -2.54 -13.57
C ILE A 111 -10.17 -1.64 -12.51
N ASN A 112 -11.40 -1.20 -12.73
CA ASN A 112 -12.12 -0.36 -11.77
C ASN A 112 -12.33 -1.09 -10.44
N SER A 113 -12.85 -2.32 -10.49
CA SER A 113 -13.05 -3.14 -9.29
C SER A 113 -11.72 -3.56 -8.67
N PHE A 114 -10.70 -3.81 -9.48
CA PHE A 114 -9.36 -4.15 -8.99
C PHE A 114 -8.74 -3.00 -8.19
N LEU A 115 -8.80 -1.76 -8.73
CA LEU A 115 -8.33 -0.57 -8.03
C LEU A 115 -9.12 -0.33 -6.74
N PHE A 116 -10.45 -0.45 -6.78
CA PHE A 116 -11.27 -0.31 -5.58
C PHE A 116 -10.89 -1.33 -4.50
N TYR A 117 -10.63 -2.58 -4.89
CA TYR A 117 -10.15 -3.62 -3.98
C TYR A 117 -8.80 -3.23 -3.33
N LEU A 118 -7.81 -2.79 -4.13
CA LEU A 118 -6.50 -2.41 -3.60
C LEU A 118 -6.60 -1.22 -2.66
N VAL A 119 -7.29 -0.14 -3.06
CA VAL A 119 -7.43 1.07 -2.23
C VAL A 119 -8.17 0.74 -0.91
N SER A 120 -9.20 -0.09 -0.96
CA SER A 120 -9.94 -0.52 0.24
C SER A 120 -9.09 -1.40 1.16
N HIS A 121 -8.34 -2.35 0.61
CA HIS A 121 -7.42 -3.21 1.35
C HIS A 121 -6.33 -2.39 2.04
N GLU A 122 -5.73 -1.43 1.34
CA GLU A 122 -4.71 -0.57 1.91
C GLU A 122 -5.26 0.37 2.97
N ALA A 123 -6.45 0.95 2.75
CA ALA A 123 -7.12 1.77 3.76
C ALA A 123 -7.37 0.98 5.06
N HIS A 124 -7.79 -0.28 4.96
CA HIS A 124 -7.96 -1.17 6.10
C HIS A 124 -6.66 -1.35 6.90
N HIS A 125 -5.53 -1.62 6.23
CA HIS A 125 -4.26 -1.82 6.90
C HIS A 125 -3.65 -0.52 7.45
N ARG A 126 -3.86 0.63 6.78
CA ARG A 126 -3.52 1.94 7.34
C ARG A 126 -4.28 2.24 8.62
N ALA A 127 -5.58 1.93 8.66
CA ALA A 127 -6.37 2.08 9.88
C ALA A 127 -5.83 1.18 11.01
N GLN A 128 -5.43 -0.06 10.71
CA GLN A 128 -4.78 -0.94 11.69
C GLN A 128 -3.47 -0.37 12.23
N ILE A 129 -2.65 0.25 11.38
CA ILE A 129 -1.42 0.94 11.80
C ILE A 129 -1.73 2.08 12.78
N ILE A 130 -2.64 2.98 12.38
CA ILE A 130 -2.99 4.17 13.16
C ILE A 130 -3.60 3.77 14.51
N THR A 131 -4.51 2.80 14.51
CA THR A 131 -5.17 2.30 15.74
C THR A 131 -4.21 1.55 16.65
N THR A 132 -3.27 0.76 16.09
CA THR A 132 -2.22 0.09 16.89
C THR A 132 -1.35 1.11 17.62
N LEU A 133 -0.90 2.15 16.91
CA LEU A 133 -0.11 3.22 17.51
C LEU A 133 -0.90 3.98 18.57
N LYS A 134 -2.16 4.33 18.28
CA LYS A 134 -3.04 5.01 19.23
C LYS A 134 -3.25 4.18 20.51
N ALA A 135 -3.49 2.88 20.38
CA ALA A 135 -3.68 1.97 21.53
C ALA A 135 -2.41 1.80 22.37
N ALA A 136 -1.22 1.94 21.76
CA ALA A 136 0.06 1.91 22.45
C ALA A 136 0.45 3.26 23.07
N HIS A 137 -0.43 4.28 23.05
CA HIS A 137 -0.12 5.66 23.45
C HIS A 137 0.99 6.33 22.61
N LEU A 138 1.20 5.85 21.39
CA LEU A 138 2.17 6.36 20.41
C LEU A 138 1.45 7.06 19.23
N GLY A 139 0.38 7.78 19.54
CA GLY A 139 -0.47 8.43 18.55
C GLY A 139 0.30 9.43 17.67
N LEU A 140 -0.11 9.52 16.40
CA LEU A 140 0.41 10.52 15.47
C LEU A 140 -0.30 11.87 15.67
N ASP A 141 0.32 12.96 15.22
CA ASP A 141 -0.25 14.31 15.26
C ASP A 141 -1.65 14.33 14.60
N PRO A 142 -2.72 14.77 15.30
CA PRO A 142 -4.05 14.93 14.72
C PRO A 142 -4.07 15.76 13.44
N LYS A 143 -3.28 16.84 13.34
CA LYS A 143 -3.24 17.67 12.13
C LYS A 143 -2.76 16.87 10.93
N PHE A 144 -1.73 16.05 11.11
CA PHE A 144 -1.26 15.13 10.09
C PHE A 144 -2.35 14.12 9.71
N LEU A 145 -3.04 13.53 10.69
CA LEU A 145 -4.10 12.52 10.44
C LEU A 145 -5.29 13.10 9.66
N PHE A 146 -5.71 14.33 9.96
CA PHE A 146 -6.75 15.02 9.20
C PHE A 146 -6.26 15.38 7.78
N GLY A 147 -5.01 15.83 7.64
CA GLY A 147 -4.43 16.18 6.33
C GLY A 147 -4.23 14.99 5.37
N LEU A 148 -4.41 13.74 5.81
CA LEU A 148 -4.40 12.58 4.91
C LEU A 148 -5.57 12.61 3.91
N TRP A 149 -6.66 13.30 4.25
CA TRP A 149 -7.85 13.41 3.40
C TRP A 149 -7.68 14.42 2.27
N ASP A 150 -6.81 15.42 2.43
CA ASP A 150 -6.53 16.45 1.42
C ASP A 150 -5.85 15.90 0.15
N LYS A 151 -5.56 14.59 0.13
CA LYS A 151 -5.02 13.86 -1.02
C LYS A 151 -6.10 13.33 -1.96
N PHE A 152 -7.38 13.44 -1.62
CA PHE A 152 -8.50 12.92 -2.41
C PHE A 152 -9.47 14.03 -2.82
#